data_AF-A0AAC9FK11-F1
#
_entry.id   AF-A0AAC9FK11-F1
#
_cell.length_a   1.000
_cell.length_b   1.000
_cell.length_c   1.000
_cell.angle_alpha   90.00
_cell.angle_beta   90.00
_cell.angle_gamma   90.00
#
_symmetry.space_group_name_H-M   'P 1'
#
loop_
_entity.id
_entity.type
_entity.pdbx_description
1 polymer ?
#
loop_
_entity_poly.entity_id
_entity_poly.type
_entity_poly.pdbx_seq_one_letter_code
_entity_poly.pdbx_strand_id
1 'polypeptide(L)'
;MAIFHMSFSNISAGKGRSAIASAAYRSGEKLFDDKEGRHYFYARSIMPESFILTPKNSPEWASDREQLWNEVEKKDRKSNSRYAKEFNVALPVELSESEQKELLTKYVQENFVDQGMVADRHRMYEEFVAFETMIAHHDLAAAKQRMAHSLAVMNVVDAALADAGIKLG
;
A
#
# COMPACT_ATOMS: atom_id res chain seq x y z
N MET A 1 -23.22 8.63 -5.19
CA MET A 1 -23.62 8.36 -3.78
C MET A 1 -22.36 7.92 -3.06
N ALA A 2 -21.80 8.74 -2.19
CA ALA A 2 -20.60 8.39 -1.43
C ALA A 2 -20.90 7.20 -0.51
N ILE A 3 -20.24 6.07 -0.75
CA ILE A 3 -20.23 4.95 0.20
C ILE A 3 -19.03 5.19 1.10
N PHE A 4 -19.28 5.47 2.37
CA PHE A 4 -18.22 5.56 3.37
C PHE A 4 -17.60 4.16 3.55
N HIS A 5 -16.30 4.06 3.28
CA HIS A 5 -15.50 2.87 3.59
C HIS A 5 -14.31 3.28 4.44
N MET A 6 -14.15 2.62 5.58
CA MET A 6 -12.98 2.73 6.42
C MET A 6 -12.69 1.35 7.02
N SER A 7 -11.44 0.91 6.93
CA SER A 7 -11.01 -0.36 7.52
C SER A 7 -9.61 -0.26 8.13
N PHE A 8 -9.42 -1.04 9.19
CA PHE A 8 -8.13 -1.20 9.86
C PHE A 8 -7.70 -2.67 9.81
N SER A 9 -6.46 -2.90 9.38
CA SER A 9 -5.88 -4.24 9.29
C SER A 9 -4.47 -4.23 9.88
N ASN A 10 -3.92 -5.39 10.26
CA ASN A 10 -2.52 -5.49 10.62
C ASN A 10 -1.71 -6.05 9.44
N ILE A 11 -0.53 -5.47 9.22
CA ILE A 11 0.54 -6.11 8.47
C ILE A 11 1.32 -6.94 9.49
N SER A 12 1.33 -8.26 9.32
CA SER A 12 1.86 -9.18 10.34
C SER A 12 2.54 -10.39 9.72
N ALA A 13 3.68 -10.76 10.30
CA ALA A 13 4.46 -11.92 9.92
C ALA A 13 3.64 -13.22 9.97
N GLY A 14 2.72 -13.32 10.94
CA GLY A 14 1.93 -14.54 11.18
C GLY A 14 0.94 -14.89 10.07
N LYS A 15 0.74 -13.97 9.13
CA LYS A 15 -0.05 -14.21 7.91
C LYS A 15 0.83 -14.24 6.65
N GLY A 16 2.14 -14.44 6.81
CA GLY A 16 3.12 -14.40 5.72
C GLY A 16 3.28 -13.02 5.08
N ARG A 17 2.81 -11.93 5.72
CA ARG A 17 2.94 -10.57 5.18
C ARG A 17 4.27 -9.94 5.57
N SER A 18 4.96 -9.37 4.60
CA SER A 18 6.09 -8.48 4.79
C SER A 18 5.63 -7.01 4.70
N ALA A 19 6.13 -6.17 5.61
CA ALA A 19 5.94 -4.73 5.59
C ALA A 19 6.64 -4.09 4.40
N ILE A 20 7.88 -4.49 4.10
CA ILE A 20 8.62 -3.96 2.95
C ILE A 20 7.99 -4.38 1.61
N ALA A 21 7.54 -5.64 1.49
CA ALA A 21 6.78 -6.09 0.32
C ALA A 21 5.49 -5.28 0.15
N SER A 22 4.78 -5.03 1.26
CA SER A 22 3.55 -4.25 1.25
C SER A 22 3.80 -2.77 0.91
N ALA A 23 4.92 -2.19 1.34
CA ALA A 23 5.31 -0.83 1.02
C ALA A 23 5.64 -0.69 -0.46
N ALA A 24 6.47 -1.58 -1.03
CA ALA A 24 6.76 -1.64 -2.46
C ALA A 24 5.47 -1.78 -3.29
N TYR A 25 4.55 -2.65 -2.84
CA TYR A 25 3.25 -2.83 -3.48
C TYR A 25 2.36 -1.59 -3.41
N ARG A 26 2.52 -0.64 -2.48
CA ARG A 26 1.68 0.58 -2.43
C ARG A 26 2.35 1.82 -3.00
N SER A 27 3.68 1.95 -2.89
CA SER A 27 4.43 3.10 -3.41
C SER A 27 4.81 2.95 -4.88
N GLY A 28 5.05 1.71 -5.32
CA GLY A 28 5.50 1.38 -6.68
C GLY A 28 7.02 1.45 -6.80
N GLU A 29 7.70 1.72 -5.69
CA GLU A 29 9.14 1.71 -5.59
C GLU A 29 9.64 0.26 -5.54
N LYS A 30 10.84 0.06 -6.10
CA LYS A 30 11.59 -1.18 -5.95
C LYS A 30 12.33 -1.13 -4.62
N LEU A 31 11.97 -1.98 -3.67
CA LEU A 31 12.55 -2.00 -2.32
C LEU A 31 13.26 -3.33 -2.05
N PHE A 32 14.41 -3.30 -1.38
CA PHE A 32 15.21 -4.46 -0.97
C PHE A 32 14.85 -4.92 0.44
N ASP A 33 14.51 -6.21 0.59
CA ASP A 33 14.26 -6.84 1.89
C ASP A 33 15.54 -7.48 2.44
N ASP A 34 16.05 -6.94 3.55
CA ASP A 34 17.26 -7.44 4.23
C ASP A 34 17.11 -8.85 4.82
N LYS A 35 15.89 -9.25 5.18
CA LYS A 35 15.59 -10.55 5.77
C LYS A 35 15.56 -11.64 4.72
N GLU A 36 14.99 -11.36 3.55
CA GLU A 36 14.86 -12.32 2.46
C GLU A 36 15.96 -12.23 1.41
N GLY A 37 16.74 -11.14 1.41
CA GLY A 37 17.84 -10.91 0.48
C GLY A 37 17.39 -10.70 -0.97
N ARG A 38 16.19 -10.13 -1.18
CA ARG A 38 15.61 -9.93 -2.51
C ARG A 38 14.91 -8.57 -2.64
N HIS A 39 14.71 -8.13 -3.88
CA HIS A 39 13.89 -6.96 -4.16
C HIS A 39 12.43 -7.32 -4.38
N TYR A 40 11.55 -6.49 -3.83
CA TYR A 40 10.14 -6.42 -4.21
C TYR A 40 9.93 -5.28 -5.20
N PHE A 41 9.30 -5.59 -6.33
CA PHE A 41 8.92 -4.60 -7.32
C PHE A 41 7.66 -5.08 -8.04
N TYR A 42 6.68 -4.18 -8.15
CA TYR A 42 5.39 -4.46 -8.76
C TYR A 42 5.16 -3.45 -9.87
N ALA A 43 5.30 -3.89 -11.12
CA ALA A 43 5.14 -3.03 -12.28
C ALA A 43 3.71 -2.46 -12.33
N ARG A 44 3.61 -1.14 -12.55
CA ARG A 44 2.34 -0.43 -12.72
C ARG A 44 2.35 0.43 -13.96
N SER A 45 1.17 0.61 -14.55
CA SER A 45 0.96 1.57 -15.64
C SER A 45 0.82 3.01 -15.15
N ILE A 46 0.38 3.20 -13.90
CA ILE A 46 0.16 4.50 -13.29
C ILE A 46 0.83 4.48 -11.93
N MET A 47 1.62 5.51 -11.62
CA MET A 47 2.32 5.58 -10.34
C MET A 47 1.43 6.21 -9.27
N PRO A 48 1.30 5.59 -8.09
CA PRO A 48 0.53 6.17 -6.99
C PRO A 48 1.26 7.36 -6.37
N GLU A 49 0.51 8.28 -5.80
CA GLU A 49 1.07 9.34 -4.97
C GLU A 49 1.42 8.76 -3.60
N SER A 50 2.70 8.78 -3.22
CA SER A 50 3.20 8.25 -1.94
C SER A 50 4.32 9.12 -1.37
N PHE A 51 4.72 8.88 -0.10
CA PHE A 51 4.53 9.87 0.97
C PHE A 51 4.81 9.37 2.39
N ILE A 52 6.03 9.49 2.94
CA ILE A 52 6.23 9.27 4.38
C ILE A 52 6.12 10.59 5.14
N LEU A 53 5.26 10.60 6.17
CA LEU A 53 5.21 11.64 7.18
C LEU A 53 5.85 11.14 8.46
N THR A 54 6.75 11.94 9.03
CA THR A 54 7.47 11.60 10.25
C THR A 54 7.22 12.63 11.36
N PRO A 55 7.23 12.23 12.64
CA PRO A 55 7.18 13.17 13.75
C PRO A 55 8.40 14.09 13.77
N LYS A 56 8.28 15.30 14.35
CA LYS A 56 9.39 16.30 14.36
C LYS A 56 10.73 15.79 14.89
N ASN A 57 10.72 14.84 15.81
CA ASN A 57 11.92 14.29 16.45
C ASN A 57 12.31 12.90 15.92
N SER A 58 11.82 12.51 14.74
CA SER A 58 12.21 11.26 14.09
C SER A 58 13.64 11.34 13.55
N PRO A 59 14.39 10.23 13.56
CA PRO A 59 15.63 10.14 12.79
C PRO A 59 15.39 10.46 11.31
N GLU A 60 16.36 11.08 10.65
CA GLU A 60 16.27 11.46 9.24
C GLU A 60 15.96 10.27 8.32
N TRP A 61 16.56 9.11 8.63
CA TRP A 61 16.33 7.86 7.92
C TRP A 61 14.89 7.36 7.94
N ALA A 62 14.05 7.81 8.89
CA ALA A 62 12.65 7.38 8.96
C ALA A 62 11.83 7.87 7.76
N SER A 63 12.35 8.82 6.99
CA SER A 63 11.75 9.28 5.72
C SER A 63 12.16 8.44 4.51
N ASP A 64 13.20 7.60 4.63
CA ASP A 64 13.59 6.62 3.61
C ASP A 64 12.76 5.35 3.76
N ARG A 65 11.99 4.99 2.73
CA ARG A 65 11.01 3.91 2.80
C ARG A 65 11.65 2.53 2.94
N GLU A 66 12.72 2.27 2.21
CA GLU A 66 13.43 0.99 2.26
C GLU A 66 14.01 0.78 3.66
N GLN A 67 14.72 1.78 4.17
CA GLN A 67 15.33 1.74 5.50
C GLN A 67 14.29 1.69 6.61
N LEU A 68 13.21 2.48 6.52
CA LEU A 68 12.13 2.48 7.50
C LEU A 68 11.55 1.08 7.69
N TRP A 69 11.13 0.44 6.61
CA TRP A 69 10.44 -0.84 6.70
C TRP A 69 11.38 -2.01 7.05
N ASN A 70 12.64 -1.96 6.59
CA ASN A 70 13.65 -2.91 7.04
C ASN A 70 13.92 -2.78 8.55
N GLU A 71 14.04 -1.57 9.10
CA GLU A 71 14.25 -1.36 10.53
C GLU A 71 13.03 -1.79 11.37
N VAL A 72 11.81 -1.56 10.87
CA VAL A 72 10.57 -2.07 11.50
C VAL A 72 10.57 -3.61 11.57
N GLU A 73 10.85 -4.30 10.47
CA GLU A 73 10.87 -5.76 10.46
C GLU A 73 12.05 -6.35 11.27
N LYS A 74 13.18 -5.66 11.28
CA LYS A 74 14.37 -6.04 12.06
C LYS A 74 14.13 -5.93 13.56
N LYS A 75 13.32 -4.97 14.01
CA LYS A 75 12.99 -4.78 15.42
C LYS A 75 12.27 -5.98 16.04
N ASP A 76 11.42 -6.65 15.27
CA ASP A 76 10.67 -7.82 15.73
C ASP A 76 10.53 -8.88 14.64
N ARG A 77 11.38 -9.92 14.68
CA ARG A 77 11.47 -10.98 13.66
C ARG A 77 10.69 -12.25 14.02
N LYS A 78 9.76 -12.18 14.97
CA LYS A 78 8.98 -13.36 15.38
C LYS A 78 7.94 -13.71 14.32
N SER A 79 7.57 -14.97 14.27
CA SER A 79 6.52 -15.45 13.35
C SER A 79 5.16 -14.82 13.61
N ASN A 80 4.93 -14.19 14.77
CA ASN A 80 3.67 -13.51 15.12
C ASN A 80 3.80 -11.98 15.23
N SER A 81 4.89 -11.40 14.73
CA SER A 81 5.15 -9.96 14.79
C SER A 81 4.11 -9.14 14.03
N ARG A 82 3.78 -7.97 14.58
CA ARG A 82 2.85 -6.99 14.00
C ARG A 82 3.65 -5.76 13.58
N TYR A 83 3.99 -5.68 12.31
CA TYR A 83 4.87 -4.66 11.77
C TYR A 83 4.20 -3.29 11.68
N ALA A 84 2.93 -3.26 11.23
CA ALA A 84 2.20 -2.01 11.05
C ALA A 84 0.70 -2.21 11.18
N LYS A 85 0.00 -1.09 11.41
CA LYS A 85 -1.43 -0.97 11.18
C LYS A 85 -1.66 -0.34 9.82
N GLU A 86 -2.46 -1.01 9.01
CA GLU A 86 -2.96 -0.50 7.75
C GLU A 86 -4.29 0.19 7.99
N PHE A 87 -4.39 1.42 7.52
CA PHE A 87 -5.60 2.23 7.53
C PHE A 87 -6.02 2.50 6.09
N ASN A 88 -7.16 1.95 5.67
CA ASN A 88 -7.71 2.15 4.34
C ASN A 88 -9.01 2.95 4.44
N VAL A 89 -9.13 4.00 3.65
CA VAL A 89 -10.28 4.92 3.68
C VAL A 89 -10.64 5.36 2.26
N ALA A 90 -11.93 5.36 1.95
CA ALA A 90 -12.46 5.97 0.75
C ALA A 90 -12.67 7.48 0.98
N LEU A 91 -12.18 8.30 0.06
CA LEU A 91 -12.37 9.75 0.12
C LEU A 91 -13.63 10.16 -0.67
N PRO A 92 -14.39 11.17 -0.21
CA PRO A 92 -15.59 11.64 -0.92
C PRO A 92 -15.25 12.15 -2.32
N VAL A 93 -15.95 11.63 -3.33
CA VAL A 93 -15.75 12.01 -4.75
C VAL A 93 -16.22 13.43 -5.06
N GLU A 94 -17.05 13.99 -4.18
CA GLU A 94 -17.55 15.36 -4.25
C GLU A 94 -16.46 16.39 -3.94
N LEU A 95 -15.37 15.99 -3.27
CA LEU A 95 -14.21 16.84 -3.02
C LEU A 95 -13.28 16.84 -4.23
N SER A 96 -12.72 18.01 -4.54
CA SER A 96 -11.65 18.14 -5.52
C SER A 96 -10.42 17.33 -5.09
N GLU A 97 -9.53 17.04 -6.04
CA GLU A 97 -8.29 16.32 -5.76
C GLU A 97 -7.45 17.00 -4.66
N SER A 98 -7.35 18.33 -4.69
CA SER A 98 -6.62 19.11 -3.69
C SER A 98 -7.27 19.02 -2.30
N GLU A 99 -8.59 19.11 -2.22
CA GLU A 99 -9.32 19.00 -0.96
C GLU A 99 -9.19 17.58 -0.37
N GLN A 100 -9.25 16.55 -1.21
CA GLN A 100 -9.00 15.17 -0.79
C GLN A 100 -7.58 14.98 -0.23
N LYS A 101 -6.57 15.56 -0.90
CA LYS A 101 -5.17 15.51 -0.43
C LYS A 101 -5.01 16.23 0.90
N GLU A 102 -5.54 17.44 1.02
CA GLU A 102 -5.45 18.24 2.24
C GLU A 102 -6.14 17.52 3.40
N LEU A 103 -7.36 17.03 3.20
CA LEU A 103 -8.11 16.28 4.20
C LEU A 103 -7.32 15.07 4.70
N LEU A 104 -6.78 14.26 3.77
CA LEU A 104 -6.03 13.07 4.12
C LEU A 104 -4.73 13.41 4.85
N THR A 105 -3.95 14.39 4.36
CA THR A 105 -2.69 14.82 4.99
C THR A 105 -2.95 15.34 6.39
N LYS A 106 -3.94 16.22 6.56
CA LYS A 106 -4.29 16.80 7.86
C LYS A 106 -4.76 15.72 8.84
N TYR A 107 -5.64 14.83 8.41
CA TYR A 107 -6.10 13.72 9.24
C TYR A 107 -4.93 12.84 9.70
N VAL A 108 -4.01 12.48 8.79
CA VAL A 108 -2.84 11.67 9.12
C VAL A 108 -1.89 12.40 10.06
N GLN A 109 -1.66 13.70 9.83
CA GLN A 109 -0.82 14.53 10.68
C GLN A 109 -1.36 14.58 12.11
N GLU A 110 -2.61 15.00 12.29
CA GLU A 110 -3.21 15.26 13.60
C GLU A 110 -3.40 13.97 14.42
N ASN A 111 -3.83 12.88 13.77
CA ASN A 111 -4.25 11.65 14.46
C ASN A 111 -3.14 10.61 14.59
N PHE A 112 -2.08 10.67 13.79
CA PHE A 112 -0.99 9.69 13.85
C PHE A 112 0.37 10.36 14.08
N VAL A 113 0.76 11.32 13.23
CA VAL A 113 2.13 11.87 13.24
C VAL A 113 2.39 12.74 14.46
N ASP A 114 1.43 13.60 14.81
CA ASP A 114 1.49 14.44 16.02
C ASP A 114 1.40 13.59 17.30
N GLN A 115 0.87 12.37 17.20
CA GLN A 115 0.87 11.38 18.28
C GLN A 115 2.16 10.54 18.33
N GLY A 116 3.17 10.89 17.51
CA GLY A 116 4.49 10.26 17.51
C GLY A 116 4.63 9.04 16.58
N MET A 117 3.67 8.80 15.69
CA MET A 117 3.73 7.69 14.74
C MET A 117 4.35 8.13 13.39
N VAL A 118 5.10 7.23 12.74
CA VAL A 118 5.47 7.40 11.32
C VAL A 118 4.33 6.88 10.46
N ALA A 119 3.96 7.60 9.40
CA ALA A 119 2.89 7.22 8.49
C ALA A 119 3.38 7.17 7.04
N ASP A 120 3.35 5.98 6.43
CA ASP A 120 3.63 5.79 5.01
C ASP A 120 2.32 5.82 4.21
N ARG A 121 2.02 7.00 3.67
CA ARG A 121 0.76 7.35 3.01
C ARG A 121 0.84 7.03 1.52
N HIS A 122 -0.25 6.47 1.00
CA HIS A 122 -0.38 6.10 -0.41
C HIS A 122 -1.76 6.48 -0.93
N ARG A 123 -1.85 6.98 -2.17
CA ARG A 123 -3.10 7.37 -2.82
C ARG A 123 -3.10 6.99 -4.31
N MET A 124 -4.12 6.24 -4.72
CA MET A 124 -4.32 5.75 -6.10
C MET A 124 -5.33 6.61 -6.88
N TYR A 125 -5.17 7.93 -6.87
CA TYR A 125 -6.16 8.83 -7.48
C TYR A 125 -6.22 8.71 -9.01
N GLU A 126 -5.07 8.76 -9.69
CA GLU A 126 -5.03 8.65 -11.16
C GLU A 126 -5.52 7.29 -11.67
N GLU A 127 -5.22 6.21 -10.93
CA GLU A 127 -5.76 4.88 -11.23
C GLU A 127 -7.27 4.83 -11.14
N PHE A 128 -7.84 5.46 -10.10
CA PHE A 128 -9.28 5.57 -9.89
C PHE A 128 -9.94 6.42 -10.97
N VAL A 129 -9.38 7.58 -11.33
CA VAL A 129 -9.89 8.42 -12.43
C VAL A 129 -9.91 7.63 -13.74
N ALA A 130 -8.82 6.95 -14.07
CA ALA A 130 -8.75 6.12 -15.28
C ALA A 130 -9.80 4.99 -15.28
N PHE A 131 -10.08 4.42 -14.11
CA PHE A 131 -11.10 3.38 -13.96
C PHE A 131 -12.52 3.95 -14.12
N GLU A 132 -12.83 5.09 -13.51
CA GLU A 132 -14.12 5.78 -13.65
C GLU A 132 -14.37 6.21 -15.11
N THR A 133 -13.36 6.77 -15.78
CA THR A 133 -13.42 7.11 -17.22
C THR A 133 -13.75 5.87 -18.07
N MET A 134 -13.11 4.74 -17.77
CA MET A 134 -13.35 3.48 -18.47
C MET A 134 -14.78 2.96 -18.27
N ILE A 135 -15.31 3.04 -17.04
CA ILE A 135 -16.70 2.68 -16.74
C ILE A 135 -17.66 3.60 -17.50
N ALA A 136 -17.44 4.92 -17.42
CA ALA A 136 -18.30 5.93 -18.03
C ALA A 136 -18.36 5.78 -19.56
N HIS A 137 -17.28 5.33 -20.19
CA HIS A 137 -17.21 5.11 -21.63
C HIS A 137 -17.51 3.66 -22.06
N HIS A 138 -17.85 2.77 -21.12
CA HIS A 138 -18.04 1.34 -21.38
C HIS A 138 -16.88 0.70 -22.16
N ASP A 139 -15.64 1.11 -21.87
CA ASP A 139 -14.45 0.60 -22.55
C ASP A 139 -14.08 -0.78 -22.00
N LEU A 140 -14.79 -1.79 -22.52
CA LEU A 140 -14.61 -3.19 -22.16
C LEU A 140 -13.26 -3.75 -22.61
N ALA A 141 -12.57 -3.11 -23.56
CA ALA A 141 -11.25 -3.54 -24.01
C ALA A 141 -10.17 -3.15 -22.98
N ALA A 142 -10.19 -1.89 -22.54
CA ALA A 142 -9.33 -1.43 -21.44
C ALA A 142 -9.62 -2.19 -20.13
N ALA A 143 -10.90 -2.50 -19.86
CA ALA A 143 -11.30 -3.27 -18.68
C ALA A 143 -10.69 -4.68 -18.69
N LYS A 144 -10.77 -5.37 -19.83
CA LYS A 144 -10.18 -6.70 -20.02
C LYS A 144 -8.66 -6.67 -19.90
N GLN A 145 -7.99 -5.65 -20.42
CA GLN A 145 -6.53 -5.53 -20.34
C GLN A 145 -6.05 -5.32 -18.89
N ARG A 146 -6.75 -4.50 -18.11
CA ARG A 146 -6.45 -4.33 -16.67
C ARG A 146 -6.79 -5.57 -15.85
N MET A 147 -7.90 -6.24 -16.15
CA MET A 147 -8.23 -7.54 -15.53
C MET A 147 -7.17 -8.59 -15.84
N ALA A 148 -6.60 -8.61 -17.05
CA ALA A 148 -5.52 -9.53 -17.40
C ALA A 148 -4.26 -9.32 -16.55
N HIS A 149 -3.94 -8.08 -16.17
CA HIS A 149 -2.85 -7.79 -15.23
C HIS A 149 -3.17 -8.33 -13.82
N SER A 150 -4.40 -8.08 -13.32
CA SER A 150 -4.83 -8.65 -12.04
C SER A 150 -4.84 -10.19 -12.06
N LEU A 151 -5.25 -10.81 -13.18
CA LEU A 151 -5.18 -12.26 -13.39
C LEU A 151 -3.74 -12.77 -13.40
N ALA A 152 -2.81 -12.03 -14.02
CA ALA A 152 -1.40 -12.38 -14.03
C ALA A 152 -0.79 -12.32 -12.63
N VAL A 153 -1.14 -11.31 -11.83
CA VAL A 153 -0.75 -11.23 -10.41
C VAL A 153 -1.34 -12.39 -9.61
N MET A 154 -2.62 -12.71 -9.80
CA MET A 154 -3.25 -13.86 -9.15
C MET A 154 -2.58 -15.18 -9.55
N ASN A 155 -2.21 -15.37 -10.82
CA ASN A 155 -1.48 -16.55 -11.27
C ASN A 155 -0.10 -16.68 -10.62
N VAL A 156 0.60 -15.56 -10.40
CA VAL A 156 1.90 -15.55 -9.69
C VAL A 156 1.70 -15.91 -8.21
N VAL A 157 0.64 -15.39 -7.58
CA VAL A 157 0.27 -15.74 -6.21
C VAL A 157 -0.11 -17.21 -6.11
N ASP A 158 -0.92 -17.73 -7.03
CA ASP A 158 -1.33 -19.14 -7.07
C ASP A 158 -0.13 -20.07 -7.30
N ALA A 159 0.80 -19.70 -8.17
CA ALA A 159 2.04 -20.45 -8.39
C ALA A 159 2.92 -20.46 -7.12
N ALA A 160 3.04 -19.32 -6.44
CA ALA A 160 3.79 -19.23 -5.18
C ALA A 160 3.12 -20.02 -4.03
N LEU A 161 1.79 -20.01 -3.97
CA LEU A 161 1.02 -20.81 -3.00
C LEU A 161 1.14 -22.31 -3.26
N ALA A 162 1.11 -22.72 -4.54
CA ALA A 162 1.30 -24.10 -4.95
C ALA A 162 2.71 -24.62 -4.61
N ASP A 163 3.75 -23.82 -4.88
CA ASP A 163 5.14 -24.14 -4.53
C ASP A 163 5.33 -24.25 -3.01
N ALA A 164 4.64 -23.40 -2.24
CA ALA A 164 4.64 -23.43 -0.79
C ALA A 164 3.75 -24.55 -0.18
N GLY A 165 3.01 -25.30 -1.00
CA GLY A 165 2.05 -26.33 -0.53
C GLY A 165 0.87 -25.76 0.27
N ILE A 166 0.57 -24.46 0.12
CA ILE A 166 -0.49 -23.76 0.86
C ILE A 166 -1.77 -23.77 0.01
N LYS A 167 -2.84 -24.35 0.55
CA LYS A 167 -4.19 -24.21 -0.02
C LYS A 167 -4.92 -23.08 0.69
N LEU A 168 -5.28 -22.04 -0.04
CA LEU A 168 -6.31 -21.09 0.41
C LEU A 168 -7.68 -21.73 0.10
N GLY A 169 -8.52 -21.84 1.13
CA GLY A 169 -9.87 -22.39 1.05
C GLY A 169 -10.88 -21.39 0.52
#